data_AF-A0A957PW54-F1
#
_entry.id   AF-A0A957PW54-F1
#
_cell.length_a   1.000
_cell.length_b   1.000
_cell.length_c   1.000
_cell.angle_alpha   90.00
_cell.angle_beta   90.00
_cell.angle_gamma   90.00
#
_symmetry.space_group_name_H-M   'P 1'
#
loop_
_entity.id
_entity.type
_entity.pdbx_description
1 polymer ?
#
loop_
_entity_poly.entity_id
_entity_poly.type
_entity_poly.pdbx_seq_one_letter_code
_entity_poly.pdbx_strand_id
1 'polypeptide(L)'
;PFIDLDRTMDAGPGLLDRAYNPRPTFHLLRHLNTLLFHAGVGDNMRDSSPIAIATAETHHSLQWQQQGRQMLLLLPAAAEPQGLPSSIRAEIAATTERIDLLSGRRRPTSAEDGGAITEPTLFYGTIG
;
A
#
# COMPACT_ATOMS: atom_id res chain seq x y z
N PRO A 1 10.90 27.02 7.00
CA PRO A 1 10.03 25.81 7.04
C PRO A 1 9.39 25.66 8.43
N PHE A 2 8.06 25.76 8.51
CA PHE A 2 7.32 25.64 9.77
C PHE A 2 7.26 24.16 10.18
N ILE A 3 8.04 23.78 11.19
CA ILE A 3 8.01 22.43 11.76
C ILE A 3 6.73 22.33 12.60
N ASP A 4 5.93 21.30 12.32
CA ASP A 4 4.67 21.07 13.03
C ASP A 4 4.98 20.33 14.34
N LEU A 5 5.05 21.09 15.43
CA LEU A 5 5.30 20.53 16.76
C LEU A 5 3.97 20.12 17.39
N ASP A 6 3.91 18.98 18.05
CA ASP A 6 2.76 18.60 18.86
C ASP A 6 2.74 19.35 20.20
N ARG A 7 1.87 18.94 21.13
CA ARG A 7 1.75 19.57 22.45
C ARG A 7 2.96 19.31 23.36
N THR A 8 3.84 18.35 23.03
CA THR A 8 5.10 18.10 23.75
C THR A 8 6.29 18.81 23.10
N MET A 9 6.05 19.66 22.09
CA MET A 9 7.07 20.34 21.30
C MET A 9 7.92 19.37 20.46
N ASP A 10 7.44 18.16 20.22
CA ASP A 10 8.07 17.18 19.33
C ASP A 10 7.52 17.36 17.92
N ALA A 11 8.34 17.13 16.89
CA ALA A 11 7.84 17.10 15.52
C ALA A 11 6.83 15.95 15.38
N GLY A 12 5.54 16.28 15.35
CA GLY A 12 4.46 15.29 15.38
C GLY A 12 4.19 14.76 13.97
N PRO A 13 4.40 13.47 13.67
CA PRO A 13 4.00 12.85 12.40
C PRO A 13 2.49 12.54 12.38
N GLY A 14 1.67 13.46 12.89
CA GLY A 14 0.22 13.28 13.01
C GLY A 14 -0.45 13.05 11.65
N LEU A 15 -1.62 12.42 11.66
CA LEU A 15 -2.44 12.26 10.45
C LEU A 15 -3.06 13.58 9.99
N LEU A 16 -3.22 14.52 10.92
CA LEU A 16 -3.75 15.86 10.68
C LEU A 16 -2.68 16.90 11.00
N ASP A 17 -2.72 18.03 10.32
CA ASP A 17 -1.98 19.22 10.73
C ASP A 17 -2.69 19.94 11.90
N ARG A 18 -2.08 21.02 12.41
CA ARG A 18 -2.67 21.85 13.48
C ARG A 18 -3.99 22.53 13.11
N ALA A 19 -4.29 22.69 11.83
CA ALA A 19 -5.55 23.24 11.34
C ALA A 19 -6.60 22.14 11.08
N TYR A 20 -6.32 20.90 11.50
CA TYR A 20 -7.15 19.72 11.29
C TYR A 20 -7.31 19.32 9.81
N ASN A 21 -6.42 19.77 8.92
CA ASN A 21 -6.41 19.30 7.54
C ASN A 21 -5.72 17.92 7.46
N PRO A 22 -6.20 17.01 6.59
CA PRO A 22 -5.58 15.72 6.39
C PRO A 22 -4.20 15.85 5.73
N ARG A 23 -3.21 15.15 6.28
CA ARG A 23 -1.88 14.99 5.70
C ARG A 23 -1.86 13.81 4.71
N PRO A 24 -0.84 13.67 3.84
CA PRO A 24 -0.75 12.54 2.91
C PRO A 24 -0.89 11.16 3.58
N THR A 25 -0.34 10.98 4.78
CA THR A 25 -0.49 9.73 5.56
C THR A 25 -1.95 9.42 5.91
N PHE A 26 -2.80 10.42 6.13
CA PHE A 26 -4.23 10.22 6.33
C PHE A 26 -4.88 9.62 5.08
N HIS A 27 -4.56 10.14 3.90
CA HIS A 27 -5.09 9.62 2.63
C HIS A 27 -4.65 8.18 2.38
N LEU A 28 -3.37 7.88 2.64
CA LEU A 28 -2.83 6.52 2.58
C LEU A 28 -3.64 5.55 3.46
N LEU A 29 -3.79 5.87 4.74
CA LEU A 29 -4.53 5.02 5.66
C LEU A 29 -6.00 4.92 5.28
N ARG A 30 -6.62 6.01 4.84
CA ARG A 30 -8.01 6.01 4.37
C ARG A 30 -8.19 5.07 3.19
N HIS A 31 -7.33 5.14 2.18
CA HIS A 31 -7.41 4.29 1.00
C HIS A 31 -7.13 2.83 1.36
N LEU A 32 -6.06 2.57 2.13
CA LEU A 32 -5.74 1.21 2.58
C LEU A 32 -6.87 0.60 3.41
N ASN A 33 -7.41 1.34 4.38
CA ASN A 33 -8.52 0.90 5.21
C ASN A 33 -9.78 0.63 4.37
N THR A 34 -10.06 1.50 3.39
CA THR A 34 -11.15 1.23 2.45
C THR A 34 -10.88 -0.08 1.70
N LEU A 35 -9.68 -0.31 1.18
CA LEU A 35 -9.39 -1.52 0.40
C LEU A 35 -9.42 -2.80 1.24
N LEU A 36 -8.98 -2.74 2.49
CA LEU A 36 -9.02 -3.86 3.42
C LEU A 36 -10.44 -4.19 3.91
N PHE A 37 -11.31 -3.19 4.08
CA PHE A 37 -12.61 -3.36 4.75
C PHE A 37 -13.83 -3.04 3.89
N HIS A 38 -13.66 -2.62 2.63
CA HIS A 38 -14.77 -2.40 1.69
C HIS A 38 -15.47 -3.70 1.30
N ALA A 39 -14.83 -4.83 1.60
CA ALA A 39 -15.30 -6.18 1.36
C ALA A 39 -16.42 -6.58 2.36
N GLY A 40 -17.54 -5.88 2.33
CA GLY A 40 -18.81 -6.30 2.94
C GLY A 40 -18.94 -6.03 4.45
N VAL A 41 -19.97 -5.25 4.80
CA VAL A 41 -20.56 -5.24 6.15
C VAL A 41 -21.17 -6.62 6.38
N GLY A 42 -20.38 -7.54 6.92
CA GLY A 42 -20.77 -8.93 7.12
C GLY A 42 -19.58 -9.83 7.41
N ASP A 43 -19.15 -9.84 8.68
CA ASP A 43 -18.52 -10.97 9.41
C ASP A 43 -17.23 -11.66 8.89
N ASN A 44 -16.68 -11.36 7.70
CA ASN A 44 -15.63 -12.20 7.10
C ASN A 44 -14.22 -11.61 7.10
N MET A 45 -13.76 -11.05 8.24
CA MET A 45 -12.30 -10.90 8.46
C MET A 45 -11.60 -12.26 8.68
N ARG A 46 -12.38 -13.34 8.83
CA ARG A 46 -11.88 -14.72 8.99
C ARG A 46 -11.33 -15.34 7.71
N ASP A 47 -11.61 -14.76 6.54
CA ASP A 47 -11.15 -15.28 5.24
C ASP A 47 -9.89 -14.57 4.73
N SER A 48 -9.27 -13.70 5.54
CA SER A 48 -7.96 -13.13 5.21
C SER A 48 -6.85 -14.07 5.67
N SER A 49 -6.27 -14.80 4.73
CA SER A 49 -5.10 -15.65 4.99
C SER A 49 -3.83 -14.88 4.61
N PRO A 50 -2.92 -14.58 5.56
CA PRO A 50 -1.62 -14.03 5.22
C PRO A 50 -0.87 -15.07 4.39
N ILE A 51 -0.31 -14.65 3.25
CA ILE A 51 0.48 -15.52 2.38
C ILE A 51 1.96 -15.36 2.71
N ALA A 52 2.44 -14.11 2.70
CA ALA A 52 3.86 -13.82 2.84
C ALA A 52 4.10 -12.37 3.30
N ILE A 53 5.17 -12.19 4.07
CA ILE A 53 5.73 -10.88 4.40
C ILE A 53 7.19 -10.93 4.00
N ALA A 54 7.65 -9.97 3.20
CA ALA A 54 9.06 -9.83 2.87
C ALA A 54 9.53 -8.40 3.15
N THR A 55 10.71 -8.30 3.73
CA THR A 55 11.38 -7.03 3.97
C THR A 55 12.72 -7.06 3.25
N ALA A 56 12.90 -6.16 2.30
CA ALA A 56 14.14 -5.95 1.58
C ALA A 56 14.63 -4.52 1.82
N GLU A 57 15.89 -4.26 1.48
CA GLU A 57 16.48 -2.92 1.56
C GLU A 57 15.74 -1.90 0.67
N THR A 58 15.15 -2.37 -0.43
CA THR A 58 14.50 -1.52 -1.43
C THR A 58 13.01 -1.36 -1.21
N HIS A 59 12.36 -2.38 -0.65
CA HIS A 59 10.91 -2.41 -0.46
C HIS A 59 10.50 -3.34 0.68
N HIS A 60 9.33 -3.09 1.23
CA HIS A 60 8.59 -4.05 2.04
C HIS A 60 7.39 -4.54 1.22
N SER A 61 7.16 -5.85 1.24
CA SER A 61 5.98 -6.45 0.63
C SER A 61 5.16 -7.22 1.64
N LEU A 62 3.84 -7.12 1.49
CA LEU A 62 2.86 -7.90 2.24
C LEU A 62 1.88 -8.51 1.24
N GLN A 63 1.72 -9.83 1.30
CA GLN A 63 0.80 -10.58 0.48
C GLN A 63 -0.26 -11.26 1.34
N TRP A 64 -1.50 -11.17 0.91
CA TRP A 64 -2.61 -11.86 1.54
C TRP A 64 -3.68 -12.23 0.51
N GLN A 65 -4.54 -13.16 0.88
CA GLN A 65 -5.76 -13.46 0.12
C GLN A 65 -6.96 -12.88 0.85
N GLN A 66 -7.93 -12.36 0.10
CA GLN A 66 -9.18 -11.87 0.65
C GLN A 66 -10.29 -12.06 -0.38
N GLN A 67 -11.37 -12.79 -0.01
CA GLN A 67 -12.54 -13.01 -0.86
C GLN A 67 -12.19 -13.54 -2.27
N GLY A 68 -11.27 -14.51 -2.36
CA GLY A 68 -10.83 -15.07 -3.65
C GLY A 68 -9.93 -14.15 -4.48
N ARG A 69 -9.46 -13.04 -3.91
CA ARG A 69 -8.50 -12.13 -4.53
C ARG A 69 -7.14 -12.25 -3.86
N GLN A 70 -6.09 -12.26 -4.65
CA GLN A 70 -4.73 -12.08 -4.17
C GLN A 70 -4.44 -10.57 -4.09
N MET A 71 -3.84 -10.16 -2.99
CA MET A 71 -3.49 -8.78 -2.69
C MET A 71 -1.98 -8.72 -2.42
N LEU A 72 -1.31 -7.72 -3.01
CA LEU A 72 0.12 -7.46 -2.83
C LEU A 72 0.31 -5.97 -2.53
N LEU A 73 0.69 -5.66 -1.29
CA LEU A 73 1.08 -4.32 -0.88
C LEU A 73 2.59 -4.17 -1.03
N LEU A 74 3.04 -3.11 -1.70
CA LEU A 74 4.44 -2.71 -1.82
C LEU A 74 4.65 -1.34 -1.19
N LEU A 75 5.60 -1.26 -0.26
CA LEU A 75 6.04 -0.04 0.38
C LEU A 75 7.49 0.23 -0.01
N PRO A 76 7.84 1.43 -0.50
CA PRO A 76 9.23 1.78 -0.72
C PRO A 76 9.98 1.84 0.62
N ALA A 77 11.15 1.19 0.70
CA ALA A 77 12.00 1.20 1.90
C ALA A 77 13.27 2.04 1.70
N ALA A 78 13.75 2.14 0.47
CA ALA A 78 14.91 2.96 0.12
C ALA A 78 14.51 4.39 -0.30
N ALA A 79 15.37 5.35 0.02
CA ALA A 79 15.24 6.73 -0.45
C ALA A 79 15.46 6.85 -1.98
N GLU A 80 16.26 5.94 -2.55
CA GLU A 80 16.49 5.86 -3.99
C GLU A 80 15.71 4.70 -4.62
N PRO A 81 15.02 4.94 -5.76
CA PRO A 81 14.26 3.90 -6.43
C PRO A 81 15.20 2.85 -7.01
N GLN A 82 15.12 1.62 -6.50
CA GLN A 82 15.81 0.46 -7.07
C GLN A 82 14.81 -0.50 -7.71
N GLY A 83 15.26 -1.26 -8.69
CA GLY A 83 14.42 -2.24 -9.37
C GLY A 83 13.93 -3.34 -8.43
N LEU A 84 12.67 -3.75 -8.60
CA LEU A 84 12.11 -4.87 -7.84
C LEU A 84 12.75 -6.22 -8.24
N PRO A 85 12.91 -7.16 -7.29
CA PRO A 85 13.33 -8.53 -7.59
C PRO A 85 12.39 -9.21 -8.60
N SER A 86 12.93 -10.18 -9.34
CA SER A 86 12.17 -10.93 -10.34
C SER A 86 10.96 -11.68 -9.76
N SER A 87 11.04 -12.16 -8.52
CA SER A 87 9.92 -12.79 -7.82
C SER A 87 8.73 -11.84 -7.66
N ILE A 88 8.97 -10.63 -7.18
CA ILE A 88 7.93 -9.60 -7.01
C ILE A 88 7.37 -9.17 -8.36
N ARG A 89 8.23 -9.04 -9.39
CA ARG A 89 7.77 -8.71 -10.75
C ARG A 89 6.80 -9.77 -11.30
N ALA A 90 7.07 -11.04 -11.06
CA ALA A 90 6.19 -12.14 -11.47
C ALA A 90 4.84 -12.09 -10.73
N GLU A 91 4.86 -11.76 -9.44
CA GLU A 91 3.64 -11.57 -8.66
C GLU A 91 2.81 -10.38 -9.16
N ILE A 92 3.44 -9.23 -9.43
CA ILE A 92 2.77 -8.06 -10.02
C ILE A 92 2.13 -8.46 -11.35
N ALA A 93 2.85 -9.19 -12.22
CA ALA A 93 2.34 -9.62 -13.51
C ALA A 93 1.12 -10.57 -13.39
N ALA A 94 0.93 -11.23 -12.25
CA ALA A 94 -0.25 -12.06 -11.97
C ALA A 94 -1.47 -11.25 -11.46
N THR A 95 -1.32 -9.94 -11.23
CA THR A 95 -2.39 -9.05 -10.77
C THR A 95 -3.06 -8.32 -11.93
N THR A 96 -4.30 -7.86 -11.71
CA THR A 96 -5.09 -7.20 -12.75
C THR A 96 -5.20 -5.69 -12.57
N GLU A 97 -5.12 -5.21 -11.32
CA GLU A 97 -5.29 -3.79 -11.00
C GLU A 97 -4.24 -3.33 -9.99
N ARG A 98 -3.78 -2.09 -10.20
CA ARG A 98 -2.87 -1.33 -9.36
C ARG A 98 -3.59 -0.12 -8.77
N ILE A 99 -3.35 0.15 -7.49
CA ILE A 99 -3.83 1.31 -6.76
C ILE A 99 -2.65 2.04 -6.12
N ASP A 100 -2.49 3.31 -6.47
CA ASP A 100 -1.62 4.24 -5.72
C ASP A 100 -2.36 4.64 -4.43
N LEU A 101 -1.76 4.33 -3.28
CA LEU A 101 -2.41 4.56 -1.98
C LEU A 101 -2.37 6.03 -1.55
N LEU A 102 -1.47 6.86 -2.08
CA LEU A 102 -1.46 8.29 -1.78
C LEU A 102 -2.58 9.01 -2.52
N SER A 103 -2.74 8.73 -3.82
CA SER A 103 -3.75 9.41 -4.65
C SER A 103 -5.09 8.69 -4.72
N GLY A 104 -5.14 7.39 -4.40
CA GLY A 104 -6.32 6.53 -4.58
C GLY A 104 -6.61 6.18 -6.04
N ARG A 105 -5.71 6.53 -6.97
CA ARG A 105 -5.89 6.27 -8.41
C ARG A 105 -5.76 4.79 -8.71
N ARG A 106 -6.70 4.28 -9.51
CA ARG A 106 -6.76 2.90 -9.99
C ARG A 106 -6.31 2.84 -11.44
N ARG A 107 -5.51 1.82 -11.78
CA ARG A 107 -5.06 1.56 -13.14
C ARG A 107 -4.96 0.05 -13.38
N PRO A 108 -5.17 -0.45 -14.60
CA PRO A 108 -4.81 -1.81 -14.95
C PRO A 108 -3.31 -2.05 -14.68
N THR A 109 -2.96 -3.25 -14.22
CA THR A 109 -1.56 -3.63 -14.09
C THR A 109 -0.91 -3.75 -15.47
N SER A 110 0.31 -3.26 -15.59
CA SER A 110 1.11 -3.20 -16.81
C SER A 110 2.50 -3.83 -16.59
N ALA A 111 3.18 -4.21 -17.67
CA ALA A 111 4.54 -4.74 -17.59
C ALA A 111 5.56 -3.73 -17.00
N GLU A 112 5.27 -2.43 -17.12
CA GLU A 112 6.10 -1.35 -16.59
C GLU A 112 6.04 -1.24 -15.05
N ASP A 113 4.99 -1.79 -14.43
CA ASP A 113 4.81 -1.77 -12.98
C ASP A 113 5.84 -2.63 -12.23
N GLY A 114 6.57 -3.49 -12.93
CA GLY A 114 7.75 -4.19 -12.37
C GLY A 114 8.98 -3.30 -12.17
N GLY A 115 8.90 -2.01 -12.51
CA GLY A 115 9.96 -1.01 -12.33
C GLY A 115 10.27 -0.72 -10.85
N ALA A 116 10.95 0.40 -10.60
CA ALA A 116 11.18 0.87 -9.24
C ALA A 116 9.88 1.45 -8.66
N ILE A 117 9.55 1.08 -7.42
CA ILE A 117 8.39 1.62 -6.72
C ILE A 117 8.84 2.81 -5.88
N THR A 118 8.29 3.98 -6.16
CA THR A 118 8.56 5.22 -5.43
C THR A 118 7.45 5.58 -4.45
N GLU A 119 6.29 4.95 -4.57
CA GLU A 119 5.08 5.29 -3.83
C GLU A 119 4.39 4.03 -3.30
N PRO A 120 3.81 4.08 -2.09
CA PRO A 120 3.02 2.99 -1.54
C PRO A 120 1.92 2.55 -2.52
N THR A 121 2.00 1.30 -2.95
CA THR A 121 1.16 0.78 -4.03
C THR A 121 0.55 -0.55 -3.62
N LEU A 122 -0.74 -0.73 -3.92
CA LEU A 122 -1.44 -1.99 -3.78
C LEU A 122 -1.74 -2.59 -5.15
N PHE A 123 -1.43 -3.86 -5.33
CA PHE A 123 -1.83 -4.64 -6.49
C PHE A 123 -2.84 -5.70 -6.07
N TYR A 124 -3.81 -6.01 -6.93
CA TYR A 124 -4.71 -7.12 -6.69
C TYR A 124 -5.20 -7.79 -7.98
N GLY A 125 -5.52 -9.07 -7.85
CA GLY A 125 -6.04 -9.91 -8.94
C GLY A 125 -6.91 -11.05 -8.42
N THR A 126 -7.63 -11.69 -9.32
CA THR A 126 -8.39 -12.91 -9.01
C THR A 126 -7.45 -14.10 -8.91
N ILE A 127 -7.68 -14.96 -7.91
CA ILE A 127 -7.02 -16.27 -7.84
C ILE A 127 -7.64 -17.14 -8.95
N GLY A 128 -6.79 -17.65 -9.85
CA GLY A 128 -7.20 -18.56 -10.94
C GLY A 128 -7.46 -19.99 -10.47
#